data_AF-A0A9P1BF18-F1
#
_entry.id   AF-A0A9P1BF18-F1
#
_cell.length_a   1.000
_cell.length_b   1.000
_cell.length_c   1.000
_cell.angle_alpha   90.00
_cell.angle_beta   90.00
_cell.angle_gamma   90.00
#
_symmetry.space_group_name_H-M   'P 1'
#
loop_
_entity.id
_entity.type
_entity.pdbx_description
1 polymer ?
#
loop_
_entity_poly.entity_id
_entity_poly.type
_entity_poly.pdbx_seq_one_letter_code
_entity_poly.pdbx_strand_id
1 'polypeptide(L)'
;MLVWFVLGLGSLAFVIWDSITNSPTSWVQRVAWILVVVYTGVVGLVLYLLACRRPFPGAHDAFTRPVWKQGVNSEMHCLAGDATGIVVAAAIVPVFGLANGWDVTIEYLAGFICGLFIFQALMMVGMYDGNYFKAVRKTFFSETVSMNMVMAGMIPTMVVLTSFWPESESPLNPAFWFRMGLATIVGGVIAFPVNWWLVANHLKHGCMTLPGKDAPAPCLGHCSMECETLSPAQAKPEPAMAMNMDMPHEGHMHEGHIKNMPMHDDSMGQMHHSESHSDEMHGGDMHSGHSAGGHEGHHMMMRELPLPIATAWVVATFVVLLLAIYITNLYEESSVYWCDHVGPAIDLNTERRPAIRRLNIATGERRTWDMPQQVGSFAFRTAGGLVAGVNSGFCTVDLEHNRLEPLVDPEPDKPHHRLNDGKIDRRGRYWCGSMNTQLKGSDAHLYRLDPDHTCHKVAEDFSFVCSNGIAFDPEDTRMYFGDTAGGMIYVFDFDLDEGRISNRRVFFSLVDRKPAIVDGATVDTEGYYWCALNLGGKILRIDPRGRLDREIDMPIPSPTCVTFGGDNYETLYVTSQQAFVTPEQMAKHPQPGSLFAIHGLGARGMPEPKFAG
;
A
#
# COMPACT_ATOMS: atom_id res chain seq x y z
N MET A 1 44.12 0.19 2.64
CA MET A 1 43.63 0.69 1.33
C MET A 1 43.88 -0.29 0.19
N LEU A 2 45.11 -0.72 -0.14
CA LEU A 2 45.34 -1.65 -1.26
C LEU A 2 44.52 -2.94 -1.18
N VAL A 3 44.53 -3.60 -0.01
CA VAL A 3 43.71 -4.82 0.25
C VAL A 3 42.22 -4.55 0.03
N TRP A 4 41.73 -3.39 0.46
CA TRP A 4 40.33 -2.99 0.28
C TRP A 4 39.95 -2.89 -1.20
N PHE A 5 40.77 -2.24 -2.02
CA PHE A 5 40.50 -2.11 -3.45
C PHE A 5 40.61 -3.44 -4.19
N VAL A 6 41.58 -4.30 -3.85
CA VAL A 6 41.70 -5.64 -4.46
C VAL A 6 40.47 -6.49 -4.14
N LEU A 7 40.04 -6.53 -2.88
CA LEU A 7 38.83 -7.26 -2.48
C LEU A 7 37.57 -6.62 -3.07
N GLY A 8 37.51 -5.30 -3.15
CA GLY A 8 36.42 -4.55 -3.76
C GLY A 8 36.26 -4.86 -5.25
N LEU A 9 37.36 -4.90 -6.00
CA LEU A 9 37.35 -5.30 -7.41
C LEU A 9 36.87 -6.74 -7.60
N GLY A 10 37.35 -7.67 -6.76
CA GLY A 10 36.86 -9.06 -6.77
C GLY A 10 35.37 -9.16 -6.45
N SER A 11 34.91 -8.38 -5.46
CA SER A 11 33.49 -8.29 -5.07
C SER A 11 32.63 -7.74 -6.21
N LEU A 12 33.09 -6.69 -6.87
CA LEU A 12 32.41 -6.06 -8.00
C LEU A 12 32.30 -7.02 -9.18
N ALA A 13 33.40 -7.67 -9.56
CA ALA A 13 33.42 -8.64 -10.64
C ALA A 13 32.43 -9.79 -10.37
N PHE A 14 32.38 -10.29 -9.13
CA PHE A 14 31.43 -11.31 -8.73
C PHE A 14 29.97 -10.83 -8.83
N VAL A 15 29.63 -9.66 -8.27
CA VAL A 15 28.24 -9.16 -8.28
C VAL A 15 27.78 -8.83 -9.70
N ILE A 16 28.64 -8.27 -10.56
CA ILE A 16 28.31 -8.07 -11.98
C ILE A 16 27.96 -9.42 -12.63
N TRP A 17 28.82 -10.43 -12.48
CA TRP A 17 28.60 -11.75 -13.04
C TRP A 17 27.33 -12.42 -12.50
N ASP A 18 27.13 -12.44 -11.18
CA ASP A 18 25.96 -13.07 -10.53
C ASP A 18 24.66 -12.30 -10.84
N SER A 19 24.70 -10.96 -10.97
CA SER A 19 23.53 -10.15 -11.32
C SER A 19 23.01 -10.43 -12.75
N ILE A 20 23.91 -10.80 -13.67
CA ILE A 20 23.57 -11.14 -15.06
C ILE A 20 23.09 -12.59 -15.15
N THR A 21 23.73 -13.50 -14.42
CA THR A 21 23.54 -14.94 -14.58
C THR A 21 22.51 -15.56 -13.63
N ASN A 22 22.31 -14.97 -12.45
CA ASN A 22 21.57 -15.59 -11.35
C ASN A 22 20.50 -14.69 -10.70
N SER A 23 20.40 -13.41 -11.05
CA SER A 23 19.45 -12.49 -10.42
C SER A 23 18.09 -12.43 -11.13
N PRO A 24 16.97 -12.80 -10.46
CA PRO A 24 15.62 -12.67 -11.01
C PRO A 24 15.01 -11.27 -10.80
N THR A 25 15.82 -10.29 -10.39
CA THR A 25 15.39 -8.91 -10.09
C THR A 25 15.41 -8.00 -11.32
N SER A 26 14.79 -6.81 -11.18
CA SER A 26 14.77 -5.77 -12.21
C SER A 26 16.17 -5.26 -12.57
N TRP A 27 16.31 -4.69 -13.78
CA TRP A 27 17.59 -4.13 -14.21
C TRP A 27 18.05 -2.98 -13.31
N VAL A 28 17.13 -2.14 -12.82
CA VAL A 28 17.41 -1.05 -11.87
C VAL A 28 18.02 -1.63 -10.59
N GLN A 29 17.50 -2.76 -10.13
CA GLN A 29 18.00 -3.39 -8.92
C GLN A 29 19.35 -4.04 -9.04
N ARG A 30 19.66 -4.59 -10.21
CA ARG A 30 21.02 -5.05 -10.53
C ARG A 30 22.01 -3.90 -10.49
N VAL A 31 21.67 -2.76 -11.11
CA VAL A 31 22.52 -1.57 -11.12
C VAL A 31 22.73 -1.02 -9.70
N ALA A 32 21.67 -0.96 -8.88
CA ALA A 32 21.77 -0.49 -7.50
C ALA A 32 22.78 -1.33 -6.69
N TRP A 33 22.69 -2.66 -6.73
CA TRP A 33 23.63 -3.53 -6.04
C TRP A 33 25.06 -3.44 -6.57
N ILE A 34 25.24 -3.27 -7.88
CA ILE A 34 26.56 -3.02 -8.47
C ILE A 34 27.16 -1.73 -7.89
N LEU A 35 26.40 -0.64 -7.87
CA LEU A 35 26.87 0.65 -7.34
C LEU A 35 27.17 0.59 -5.84
N VAL A 36 26.31 -0.03 -5.05
CA VAL A 36 26.55 -0.25 -3.62
C VAL A 36 27.88 -0.98 -3.41
N VAL A 37 28.19 -2.00 -4.20
CA VAL A 37 29.45 -2.75 -4.09
C VAL A 37 30.64 -1.93 -4.58
N VAL A 38 30.47 -1.05 -5.58
CA VAL A 38 31.49 -0.07 -5.97
C VAL A 38 31.86 0.82 -4.78
N TYR A 39 30.88 1.28 -4.00
CA TYR A 39 31.12 2.17 -2.87
C TYR A 39 31.62 1.43 -1.63
N THR A 40 30.99 0.31 -1.28
CA THR A 40 31.16 -0.36 0.02
C THR A 40 32.05 -1.60 -0.04
N GLY A 41 32.52 -1.99 -1.24
CA GLY A 41 33.42 -3.11 -1.45
C GLY A 41 32.87 -4.43 -0.92
N VAL A 42 33.68 -5.11 -0.10
CA VAL A 42 33.34 -6.43 0.46
C VAL A 42 32.11 -6.40 1.38
N VAL A 43 31.82 -5.26 2.01
CA VAL A 43 30.64 -5.12 2.88
C VAL A 43 29.37 -5.22 2.05
N GLY A 44 29.31 -4.52 0.91
CA GLY A 44 28.20 -4.60 -0.04
C GLY A 44 28.02 -6.01 -0.59
N LEU A 45 29.12 -6.72 -0.87
CA LEU A 45 29.05 -8.12 -1.28
C LEU A 45 28.38 -8.99 -0.22
N VAL A 46 28.81 -8.89 1.04
CA VAL A 46 28.21 -9.69 2.13
C VAL A 46 26.72 -9.40 2.26
N LEU A 47 26.31 -8.13 2.20
CA LEU A 47 24.90 -7.76 2.24
C LEU A 47 24.12 -8.28 1.03
N TYR A 48 24.71 -8.22 -0.18
CA TYR A 48 24.12 -8.79 -1.39
C TYR A 48 23.85 -10.29 -1.21
N LEU A 49 24.84 -11.04 -0.71
CA LEU A 49 24.74 -12.47 -0.46
C LEU A 49 23.66 -12.82 0.58
N LEU A 50 23.49 -11.99 1.61
CA LEU A 50 22.58 -12.25 2.73
C LEU A 50 21.14 -11.82 2.46
N ALA A 51 20.94 -10.77 1.65
CA ALA A 51 19.66 -10.10 1.50
C ALA A 51 19.05 -10.16 0.10
N CYS A 52 19.85 -10.31 -0.97
CA CYS A 52 19.35 -10.22 -2.35
C CYS A 52 19.66 -11.45 -3.21
N ARG A 53 20.79 -12.12 -3.00
CA ARG A 53 21.22 -13.19 -3.89
C ARG A 53 20.25 -14.37 -3.82
N ARG A 54 19.81 -14.84 -5.00
CA ARG A 54 19.04 -16.07 -5.11
C ARG A 54 19.88 -17.28 -4.65
N PRO A 55 19.45 -18.03 -3.62
CA PRO A 55 20.20 -19.19 -3.13
C PRO A 55 20.06 -20.39 -4.06
N PHE A 56 18.84 -20.66 -4.56
CA PHE A 56 18.53 -21.71 -5.53
C PHE A 56 17.36 -21.27 -6.43
N PRO A 57 17.21 -21.81 -7.65
CA PRO A 57 16.08 -21.52 -8.54
C PRO A 57 14.73 -21.74 -7.84
N GLY A 58 13.82 -20.78 -7.92
CA GLY A 58 12.49 -20.88 -7.30
C GLY A 58 12.41 -20.45 -5.83
N ALA A 59 13.51 -19.99 -5.23
CA ALA A 59 13.55 -19.66 -3.81
C ALA A 59 13.85 -18.19 -3.51
N HIS A 60 13.97 -17.33 -4.51
CA HIS A 60 14.32 -15.93 -4.29
C HIS A 60 13.27 -15.18 -3.48
N ASP A 61 11.97 -15.33 -3.80
CA ASP A 61 10.89 -14.68 -3.03
C ASP A 61 10.87 -15.13 -1.57
N ALA A 62 10.95 -16.44 -1.33
CA ALA A 62 11.00 -16.98 0.02
C ALA A 62 12.26 -16.49 0.77
N PHE A 63 13.40 -16.41 0.08
CA PHE A 63 14.65 -15.96 0.66
C PHE A 63 14.62 -14.49 1.06
N THR A 64 14.02 -13.62 0.26
CA THR A 64 13.97 -12.17 0.50
C THR A 64 12.79 -11.75 1.38
N ARG A 65 11.78 -12.62 1.59
CA ARG A 65 10.58 -12.37 2.40
C ARG A 65 10.81 -11.76 3.80
N PRO A 66 11.83 -12.15 4.60
CA PRO A 66 12.03 -11.58 5.92
C PRO A 66 12.17 -10.06 5.90
N VAL A 67 11.45 -9.36 6.80
CA VAL A 67 11.35 -7.89 6.81
C VAL A 67 12.73 -7.21 6.91
N TRP A 68 13.68 -7.78 7.65
CA TRP A 68 15.04 -7.22 7.72
C TRP A 68 15.77 -7.26 6.38
N LYS A 69 15.57 -8.31 5.55
CA LYS A 69 16.14 -8.39 4.21
C LYS A 69 15.45 -7.43 3.25
N GLN A 70 14.12 -7.30 3.36
CA GLN A 70 13.37 -6.29 2.64
C GLN A 70 13.88 -4.87 2.99
N GLY A 71 14.15 -4.61 4.27
CA GLY A 71 14.79 -3.40 4.77
C GLY A 71 16.18 -3.16 4.17
N VAL A 72 17.06 -4.18 4.17
CA VAL A 72 18.40 -4.07 3.54
C VAL A 72 18.27 -3.73 2.07
N ASN A 73 17.44 -4.45 1.31
CA ASN A 73 17.28 -4.15 -0.12
C ASN A 73 16.75 -2.74 -0.36
N SER A 74 15.68 -2.37 0.35
CA SER A 74 15.09 -1.03 0.34
C SER A 74 16.14 0.06 0.59
N GLU A 75 17.01 -0.14 1.57
CA GLU A 75 18.10 0.78 1.86
C GLU A 75 19.17 0.83 0.78
N MET A 76 19.63 -0.33 0.29
CA MET A 76 20.67 -0.38 -0.74
C MET A 76 20.26 0.36 -2.02
N HIS A 77 18.96 0.48 -2.28
CA HIS A 77 18.44 1.33 -3.35
C HIS A 77 18.58 2.83 -3.09
N CYS A 78 18.28 3.30 -1.88
CA CYS A 78 18.55 4.69 -1.50
C CYS A 78 20.03 4.96 -1.52
N LEU A 79 20.80 4.10 -0.85
CA LEU A 79 22.23 4.24 -0.71
C LEU A 79 22.93 4.29 -2.09
N ALA A 80 22.46 3.49 -3.06
CA ALA A 80 22.94 3.56 -4.43
C ALA A 80 22.74 4.97 -5.03
N GLY A 81 21.52 5.51 -4.98
CA GLY A 81 21.21 6.82 -5.57
C GLY A 81 21.85 7.98 -4.83
N ASP A 82 21.66 8.03 -3.50
CA ASP A 82 22.17 9.07 -2.61
C ASP A 82 23.69 9.16 -2.70
N ALA A 83 24.40 8.03 -2.50
CA ALA A 83 25.85 8.01 -2.56
C ALA A 83 26.38 8.32 -3.97
N THR A 84 25.69 7.90 -5.04
CA THR A 84 26.08 8.28 -6.42
C THR A 84 26.08 9.80 -6.56
N GLY A 85 24.98 10.46 -6.18
CA GLY A 85 24.84 11.90 -6.31
C GLY A 85 25.89 12.65 -5.47
N ILE A 86 26.08 12.23 -4.21
CA ILE A 86 27.05 12.84 -3.29
C ILE A 86 28.48 12.65 -3.81
N VAL A 87 28.89 11.44 -4.16
CA VAL A 87 30.26 11.14 -4.60
C VAL A 87 30.61 11.86 -5.90
N VAL A 88 29.67 11.90 -6.86
CA VAL A 88 29.86 12.62 -8.11
C VAL A 88 29.97 14.13 -7.86
N ALA A 89 29.10 14.69 -7.02
CA ALA A 89 29.19 16.09 -6.64
C ALA A 89 30.51 16.41 -5.91
N ALA A 90 30.91 15.59 -4.94
CA ALA A 90 32.17 15.76 -4.19
C ALA A 90 33.42 15.68 -5.09
N ALA A 91 33.37 14.93 -6.19
CA ALA A 91 34.47 14.85 -7.16
C ALA A 91 34.53 16.05 -8.11
N ILE A 92 33.39 16.69 -8.37
CA ILE A 92 33.25 17.74 -9.40
C ILE A 92 33.27 19.14 -8.79
N VAL A 93 32.54 19.35 -7.70
CA VAL A 93 32.32 20.67 -7.10
C VAL A 93 33.63 21.38 -6.69
N PRO A 94 34.66 20.70 -6.15
CA PRO A 94 35.93 21.35 -5.85
C PRO A 94 36.60 22.02 -7.06
N VAL A 95 36.35 21.53 -8.28
CA VAL A 95 36.89 22.12 -9.52
C VAL A 95 36.37 23.54 -9.76
N PHE A 96 35.18 23.86 -9.26
CA PHE A 96 34.55 25.17 -9.45
C PHE A 96 34.96 26.21 -8.39
N GLY A 97 35.74 25.82 -7.38
CA GLY A 97 36.25 26.76 -6.37
C GLY A 97 35.17 27.53 -5.62
N LEU A 98 34.00 26.91 -5.38
CA LEU A 98 32.87 27.58 -4.75
C LEU A 98 33.22 28.00 -3.31
N ALA A 99 32.93 29.26 -2.97
CA ALA A 99 33.07 29.80 -1.62
C ALA A 99 31.88 29.40 -0.72
N ASN A 100 32.05 29.52 0.61
CA ASN A 100 30.95 29.57 1.59
C ASN A 100 30.09 28.29 1.80
N GLY A 101 30.63 27.07 1.63
CA GLY A 101 29.90 25.85 2.05
C GLY A 101 28.81 25.38 1.08
N TRP A 102 28.77 25.91 -0.15
CA TRP A 102 27.85 25.47 -1.21
C TRP A 102 28.13 24.05 -1.70
N ASP A 103 29.33 23.53 -1.46
CA ASP A 103 29.73 22.15 -1.72
C ASP A 103 28.79 21.13 -1.05
N VAL A 104 28.57 21.25 0.26
CA VAL A 104 27.68 20.35 1.01
C VAL A 104 26.23 20.45 0.51
N THR A 105 25.81 21.66 0.12
CA THR A 105 24.47 21.91 -0.41
C THR A 105 24.26 21.20 -1.75
N ILE A 106 25.25 21.32 -2.65
CA ILE A 106 25.19 20.70 -3.97
C ILE A 106 25.29 19.18 -3.85
N GLU A 107 26.13 18.66 -2.96
CA GLU A 107 26.23 17.24 -2.65
C GLU A 107 24.90 16.67 -2.14
N TYR A 108 24.24 17.37 -1.20
CA TYR A 108 22.92 16.97 -0.70
C TYR A 108 21.87 16.96 -1.80
N LEU A 109 21.77 18.04 -2.60
CA LEU A 109 20.80 18.13 -3.69
C LEU A 109 21.07 17.08 -4.77
N ALA A 110 22.33 16.84 -5.11
CA ALA A 110 22.71 15.82 -6.08
C ALA A 110 22.34 14.41 -5.59
N GLY A 111 22.63 14.11 -4.32
CA GLY A 111 22.20 12.86 -3.68
C GLY A 111 20.70 12.68 -3.76
N PHE A 112 19.93 13.66 -3.29
CA PHE A 112 18.47 13.59 -3.24
C PHE A 112 17.84 13.47 -4.64
N ILE A 113 18.34 14.22 -5.62
CA ILE A 113 17.83 14.15 -6.99
C ILE A 113 18.11 12.77 -7.59
N CYS A 114 19.31 12.24 -7.39
CA CYS A 114 19.70 10.92 -7.89
C CYS A 114 18.90 9.81 -7.21
N GLY A 115 18.79 9.83 -5.87
CA GLY A 115 18.01 8.91 -5.07
C GLY A 115 16.53 8.89 -5.49
N LEU A 116 15.87 10.05 -5.46
CA LEU A 116 14.44 10.16 -5.74
C LEU A 116 14.09 9.85 -7.20
N PHE A 117 14.69 10.56 -8.16
CA PHE A 117 14.23 10.53 -9.54
C PHE A 117 14.80 9.33 -10.32
N ILE A 118 15.98 8.83 -9.95
CA ILE A 118 16.59 7.71 -10.68
C ILE A 118 16.30 6.40 -9.97
N PHE A 119 16.71 6.24 -8.70
CA PHE A 119 16.70 4.91 -8.08
C PHE A 119 15.35 4.53 -7.46
N GLN A 120 14.66 5.45 -6.79
CA GLN A 120 13.33 5.18 -6.25
C GLN A 120 12.26 5.18 -7.35
N ALA A 121 12.12 6.31 -8.06
CA ALA A 121 11.00 6.48 -8.98
C ALA A 121 11.02 5.44 -10.13
N LEU A 122 12.16 5.21 -10.79
CA LEU A 122 12.22 4.27 -11.92
C LEU A 122 11.92 2.82 -11.53
N MET A 123 12.29 2.39 -10.32
CA MET A 123 11.92 1.05 -9.86
C MET A 123 10.40 0.93 -9.67
N MET A 124 9.81 1.96 -9.07
CA MET A 124 8.41 1.94 -8.68
C MET A 124 7.44 2.19 -9.84
N VAL A 125 7.94 2.63 -11.01
CA VAL A 125 7.13 2.83 -12.24
C VAL A 125 6.27 1.60 -12.55
N GLY A 126 6.83 0.39 -12.46
CA GLY A 126 6.12 -0.84 -12.77
C GLY A 126 4.98 -1.15 -11.81
N MET A 127 5.06 -0.67 -10.56
CA MET A 127 4.02 -0.85 -9.54
C MET A 127 2.87 0.17 -9.66
N TYR A 128 3.08 1.23 -10.44
CA TYR A 128 2.11 2.31 -10.62
C TYR A 128 1.65 2.44 -12.06
N ASP A 129 1.44 1.30 -12.72
CA ASP A 129 0.87 1.20 -14.08
C ASP A 129 1.67 1.98 -15.13
N GLY A 130 3.00 2.07 -14.95
CA GLY A 130 3.88 2.84 -15.83
C GLY A 130 3.90 4.35 -15.56
N ASN A 131 3.18 4.86 -14.55
CA ASN A 131 3.11 6.29 -14.26
C ASN A 131 4.29 6.76 -13.38
N TYR A 132 5.31 7.33 -14.02
CA TYR A 132 6.51 7.85 -13.37
C TYR A 132 6.22 8.98 -12.35
N PHE A 133 5.34 9.93 -12.65
CA PHE A 133 5.04 11.02 -11.72
C PHE A 133 4.30 10.54 -10.47
N LYS A 134 3.43 9.53 -10.63
CA LYS A 134 2.78 8.84 -9.52
C LYS A 134 3.84 8.13 -8.66
N ALA A 135 4.84 7.49 -9.29
CA ALA A 135 5.97 6.87 -8.59
C ALA A 135 6.78 7.88 -7.77
N VAL A 136 7.24 8.98 -8.38
CA VAL A 136 7.97 10.06 -7.69
C VAL A 136 7.18 10.57 -6.48
N ARG A 137 5.88 10.84 -6.67
CA ARG A 137 5.01 11.35 -5.60
C ARG A 137 4.89 10.36 -4.45
N LYS A 138 4.76 9.07 -4.75
CA LYS A 138 4.59 8.00 -3.76
C LYS A 138 5.87 7.69 -2.99
N THR A 139 7.04 7.89 -3.60
CA THR A 139 8.34 7.63 -2.95
C THR A 139 8.95 8.86 -2.28
N PHE A 140 8.40 10.05 -2.49
CA PHE A 140 8.98 11.30 -2.00
C PHE A 140 9.22 11.31 -0.49
N PHE A 141 8.20 10.93 0.30
CA PHE A 141 8.30 10.93 1.76
C PHE A 141 9.34 9.92 2.26
N SER A 142 9.23 8.67 1.82
CA SER A 142 10.14 7.60 2.23
C SER A 142 11.59 7.90 1.84
N GLU A 143 11.80 8.51 0.67
CA GLU A 143 13.13 8.92 0.22
C GLU A 143 13.69 10.07 1.04
N THR A 144 12.88 11.09 1.32
CA THR A 144 13.29 12.22 2.16
C THR A 144 13.75 11.74 3.53
N VAL A 145 13.00 10.82 4.14
CA VAL A 145 13.35 10.25 5.45
C VAL A 145 14.66 9.45 5.37
N SER A 146 14.79 8.58 4.36
CA SER A 146 15.98 7.72 4.18
C SER A 146 17.24 8.54 3.92
N MET A 147 17.21 9.46 2.94
CA MET A 147 18.34 10.30 2.54
C MET A 147 18.88 11.13 3.70
N ASN A 148 18.00 11.69 4.55
CA ASN A 148 18.46 12.45 5.71
C ASN A 148 19.24 11.60 6.71
N MET A 149 18.87 10.33 6.89
CA MET A 149 19.63 9.42 7.76
C MET A 149 20.95 9.00 7.12
N VAL A 150 20.97 8.78 5.79
CA VAL A 150 22.21 8.51 5.05
C VAL A 150 23.19 9.66 5.23
N MET A 151 22.72 10.91 5.05
CA MET A 151 23.53 12.12 5.20
C MET A 151 24.00 12.36 6.63
N ALA A 152 23.15 12.08 7.62
CA ALA A 152 23.52 12.16 9.03
C ALA A 152 24.69 11.24 9.38
N GLY A 153 24.89 10.14 8.65
CA GLY A 153 26.07 9.29 8.78
C GLY A 153 27.23 9.68 7.87
N MET A 154 26.95 9.98 6.60
CA MET A 154 27.99 10.26 5.60
C MET A 154 28.78 11.53 5.91
N ILE A 155 28.10 12.67 6.13
CA ILE A 155 28.79 13.98 6.31
C ILE A 155 29.74 13.96 7.50
N PRO A 156 29.32 13.58 8.74
CA PRO A 156 30.23 13.61 9.88
C PRO A 156 31.41 12.67 9.68
N THR A 157 31.18 11.50 9.09
CA THR A 157 32.24 10.54 8.77
C THR A 157 33.23 11.12 7.78
N MET A 158 32.75 11.78 6.73
CA MET A 158 33.60 12.46 5.75
C MET A 158 34.47 13.53 6.41
N VAL A 159 33.91 14.39 7.26
CA VAL A 159 34.64 15.46 7.96
C VAL A 159 35.70 14.89 8.89
N VAL A 160 35.33 13.89 9.71
CA VAL A 160 36.24 13.26 10.66
C VAL A 160 37.38 12.54 9.93
N LEU A 161 37.08 11.77 8.89
CA LEU A 161 38.12 11.04 8.14
C LEU A 161 39.07 11.99 7.39
N THR A 162 38.59 13.12 6.88
CA THR A 162 39.48 14.13 6.26
C THR A 162 40.49 14.70 7.27
N SER A 163 40.12 14.82 8.56
CA SER A 163 41.06 15.29 9.59
C SER A 163 42.22 14.30 9.84
N PHE A 164 42.00 13.01 9.59
CA PHE A 164 43.02 11.96 9.69
C PHE A 164 43.79 11.72 8.38
N TRP A 165 43.14 11.95 7.22
CA TRP A 165 43.73 11.80 5.89
C TRP A 165 43.48 13.03 5.01
N PRO A 166 44.23 14.13 5.20
CA PRO A 166 44.04 15.36 4.42
C PRO A 166 44.19 15.15 2.91
N GLU A 167 45.03 14.20 2.49
CA GLU A 167 45.24 13.84 1.09
C GLU A 167 44.01 13.22 0.40
N SER A 168 42.96 12.87 1.16
CA SER A 168 41.70 12.29 0.70
C SER A 168 40.68 13.32 0.18
N GLU A 169 41.05 14.60 0.10
CA GLU A 169 40.22 15.65 -0.50
C GLU A 169 40.19 15.58 -2.02
N SER A 170 41.29 15.14 -2.65
CA SER A 170 41.39 15.11 -4.11
C SER A 170 40.85 13.80 -4.67
N PRO A 171 39.91 13.82 -5.64
CA PRO A 171 39.38 12.62 -6.29
C PRO A 171 40.44 11.86 -7.11
N LEU A 172 41.60 12.47 -7.38
CA LEU A 172 42.73 11.83 -8.02
C LEU A 172 43.52 10.92 -7.06
N ASN A 173 43.32 11.07 -5.76
CA ASN A 173 43.97 10.26 -4.75
C ASN A 173 43.10 9.04 -4.39
N PRO A 174 43.63 7.80 -4.38
CA PRO A 174 42.90 6.63 -3.89
C PRO A 174 42.32 6.77 -2.47
N ALA A 175 42.94 7.60 -1.63
CA ALA A 175 42.44 7.90 -0.29
C ALA A 175 41.03 8.55 -0.30
N PHE A 176 40.71 9.36 -1.31
CA PHE A 176 39.37 9.94 -1.50
C PHE A 176 38.32 8.85 -1.64
N TRP A 177 38.54 7.91 -2.56
CA TRP A 177 37.58 6.83 -2.84
C TRP A 177 37.42 5.88 -1.65
N PHE A 178 38.52 5.64 -0.92
CA PHE A 178 38.46 4.86 0.31
C PHE A 178 37.64 5.56 1.40
N ARG A 179 37.85 6.86 1.61
CA ARG A 179 37.08 7.69 2.56
C ARG A 179 35.60 7.72 2.18
N MET A 180 35.27 7.97 0.92
CA MET A 180 33.88 7.99 0.45
C MET A 180 33.20 6.65 0.69
N GLY A 181 33.88 5.53 0.41
CA GLY A 181 33.34 4.21 0.69
C GLY A 181 33.04 3.95 2.17
N LEU A 182 33.96 4.36 3.08
CA LEU A 182 33.73 4.28 4.52
C LEU A 182 32.55 5.15 4.97
N ALA A 183 32.46 6.38 4.46
CA ALA A 183 31.34 7.27 4.76
C ALA A 183 30.01 6.67 4.30
N THR A 184 29.95 6.11 3.09
CA THR A 184 28.75 5.42 2.57
C THR A 184 28.35 4.24 3.46
N ILE A 185 29.31 3.45 3.98
CA ILE A 185 29.01 2.35 4.91
C ILE A 185 28.39 2.90 6.19
N VAL A 186 28.95 3.95 6.79
CA VAL A 186 28.39 4.55 8.01
C VAL A 186 27.00 5.15 7.74
N GLY A 187 26.82 5.83 6.61
CA GLY A 187 25.53 6.33 6.15
C GLY A 187 24.45 5.25 6.10
N GLY A 188 24.75 4.11 5.44
CA GLY A 188 23.83 2.97 5.39
C GLY A 188 23.59 2.33 6.77
N VAL A 189 24.58 2.28 7.65
CA VAL A 189 24.34 1.75 9.02
C VAL A 189 23.37 2.65 9.79
N ILE A 190 23.47 3.97 9.64
CA ILE A 190 22.58 4.92 10.33
C ILE A 190 21.18 4.94 9.70
N ALA A 191 21.06 4.77 8.39
CA ALA A 191 19.77 4.76 7.71
C ALA A 191 19.01 3.41 7.78
N PHE A 192 19.67 2.32 8.16
CA PHE A 192 19.04 1.00 8.23
C PHE A 192 17.80 0.93 9.14
N PRO A 193 17.83 1.43 10.40
CA PRO A 193 16.67 1.33 11.28
C PRO A 193 15.43 2.03 10.71
N VAL A 194 15.61 3.19 10.05
CA VAL A 194 14.48 3.91 9.47
C VAL A 194 13.97 3.23 8.21
N ASN A 195 14.85 2.67 7.37
CA ASN A 195 14.46 1.92 6.19
C ASN A 195 13.72 0.63 6.55
N TRP A 196 14.18 -0.06 7.59
CA TRP A 196 13.48 -1.20 8.15
C TRP A 196 12.09 -0.82 8.65
N TRP A 197 11.97 0.29 9.39
CA TRP A 197 10.69 0.80 9.88
C TRP A 197 9.75 1.18 8.73
N LEU A 198 10.23 1.88 7.70
CA LEU A 198 9.45 2.25 6.52
C LEU A 198 8.89 1.01 5.81
N VAL A 199 9.70 -0.05 5.67
CA VAL A 199 9.26 -1.32 5.07
C VAL A 199 8.26 -2.06 5.96
N ALA A 200 8.51 -2.11 7.28
CA ALA A 200 7.63 -2.77 8.22
C ALA A 200 6.23 -2.12 8.31
N ASN A 201 6.13 -0.84 7.96
CA ASN A 201 4.88 -0.08 7.93
C ASN A 201 4.33 0.11 6.50
N HIS A 202 4.82 -0.64 5.51
CA HIS A 202 4.37 -0.59 4.11
C HIS A 202 4.51 0.78 3.42
N LEU A 203 5.34 1.67 3.97
CA LEU A 203 5.67 2.98 3.40
C LEU A 203 6.78 2.89 2.34
N LYS A 204 7.48 1.75 2.28
CA LYS A 204 8.52 1.47 1.30
C LYS A 204 8.57 -0.03 0.98
N HIS A 205 9.11 -0.37 -0.18
CA HIS A 205 9.24 -1.75 -0.64
C HIS A 205 10.72 -2.17 -0.67
N GLY A 206 10.98 -3.46 -0.45
CA GLY A 206 12.31 -4.03 -0.60
C GLY A 206 12.47 -4.74 -1.96
N CYS A 207 13.10 -5.91 -1.93
CA CYS A 207 13.39 -6.68 -3.15
C CYS A 207 12.14 -7.36 -3.70
N MET A 208 11.92 -7.25 -5.01
CA MET A 208 10.87 -7.93 -5.75
C MET A 208 11.44 -8.88 -6.80
N THR A 209 10.87 -10.08 -6.91
CA THR A 209 11.14 -11.01 -8.00
C THR A 209 10.28 -10.66 -9.21
N LEU A 210 10.87 -10.63 -10.40
CA LEU A 210 10.09 -10.42 -11.61
C LEU A 210 9.22 -11.66 -11.92
N PRO A 211 7.95 -11.48 -12.33
CA PRO A 211 7.07 -12.60 -12.70
C PRO A 211 7.73 -13.55 -13.72
N GLY A 212 7.70 -14.85 -13.43
CA GLY A 212 8.25 -15.90 -14.30
C GLY A 212 9.78 -15.95 -14.42
N LYS A 213 10.53 -15.08 -13.72
CA LYS A 213 12.01 -15.07 -13.74
C LYS A 213 12.66 -15.97 -12.69
N ASP A 214 11.87 -16.55 -11.79
CA ASP A 214 12.35 -17.52 -10.80
C ASP A 214 11.47 -18.78 -10.72
N ALA A 215 11.17 -19.40 -11.86
CA ALA A 215 10.50 -20.71 -11.87
C ALA A 215 11.46 -21.83 -11.39
N PRO A 216 10.99 -22.84 -10.63
CA PRO A 216 11.84 -23.94 -10.17
C PRO A 216 12.39 -24.77 -11.35
N ALA A 217 13.58 -25.34 -11.18
CA ALA A 217 14.12 -26.31 -12.14
C ALA A 217 13.24 -27.59 -12.14
N PRO A 218 13.00 -28.25 -13.28
CA PRO A 218 11.98 -29.30 -13.42
C PRO A 218 12.14 -30.58 -12.55
N CYS A 219 13.11 -30.67 -11.64
CA CYS A 219 13.47 -31.93 -10.97
C CYS A 219 13.85 -31.81 -9.47
N LEU A 220 13.62 -30.67 -8.81
CA LEU A 220 13.77 -30.55 -7.35
C LEU A 220 12.44 -30.08 -6.77
N GLY A 221 11.67 -31.03 -6.25
CA GLY A 221 10.35 -30.79 -5.69
C GLY A 221 10.39 -29.85 -4.49
N HIS A 222 9.92 -28.63 -4.72
CA HIS A 222 9.07 -27.87 -3.80
C HIS A 222 8.33 -26.85 -4.67
N CYS A 223 7.08 -27.15 -5.01
CA CYS A 223 6.17 -26.15 -5.55
C CYS A 223 5.69 -25.28 -4.39
N SER A 224 5.79 -23.96 -4.54
CA SER A 224 4.93 -23.02 -3.80
C SER A 224 3.48 -23.26 -4.22
N MET A 225 2.51 -22.96 -3.35
CA MET A 225 1.08 -23.06 -3.65
C MET A 225 0.60 -22.12 -4.78
N GLU A 226 1.49 -21.35 -5.39
CA GLU A 226 1.22 -20.42 -6.50
C GLU A 226 1.56 -20.99 -7.88
N CYS A 227 2.07 -22.22 -7.98
CA CYS A 227 2.48 -22.82 -9.26
C CYS A 227 1.40 -23.68 -9.95
N GLU A 228 0.16 -23.76 -9.44
CA GLU A 228 -0.95 -24.48 -10.10
C GLU A 228 -1.81 -23.61 -11.04
N THR A 229 -1.56 -22.29 -11.17
CA THR A 229 -2.45 -21.39 -11.94
C THR A 229 -1.90 -20.82 -13.24
N LEU A 230 -0.84 -21.41 -13.83
CA LEU A 230 -0.42 -21.09 -15.20
C LEU A 230 -0.52 -22.33 -16.11
N SER A 231 -1.38 -22.23 -17.12
CA SER A 231 -1.61 -23.26 -18.15
C SER A 231 -0.30 -23.69 -18.84
N PRO A 232 -0.01 -25.01 -18.95
CA PRO A 232 1.09 -25.51 -19.75
C PRO A 232 0.63 -25.72 -21.21
N ALA A 233 0.82 -24.71 -22.05
CA ALA A 233 0.90 -24.94 -23.49
C ALA A 233 2.38 -25.13 -23.86
N GLN A 234 2.69 -26.32 -24.41
CA GLN A 234 3.97 -26.74 -25.02
C GLN A 234 4.98 -27.49 -24.13
N ALA A 235 4.66 -28.73 -23.76
CA ALA A 235 5.64 -29.83 -23.72
C ALA A 235 4.93 -31.19 -23.79
N LYS A 236 5.33 -32.06 -24.73
CA LYS A 236 4.81 -33.44 -24.86
C LYS A 236 5.39 -34.33 -23.74
N PRO A 237 4.61 -35.26 -23.14
CA PRO A 237 5.14 -36.15 -22.11
C PRO A 237 5.60 -37.51 -22.67
N GLU A 238 6.70 -38.04 -22.12
CA GLU A 238 7.03 -39.48 -22.12
C GLU A 238 6.94 -40.04 -20.69
N PRO A 239 6.69 -41.34 -20.49
CA PRO A 239 6.06 -41.82 -19.26
C PRO A 239 7.00 -42.38 -18.17
N ALA A 240 6.65 -42.03 -16.94
CA ALA A 240 6.60 -42.80 -15.69
C ALA A 240 7.84 -43.53 -15.12
N MET A 241 8.07 -43.34 -13.81
CA MET A 241 8.19 -44.45 -12.85
C MET A 241 7.89 -43.99 -11.42
N ALA A 242 6.94 -44.66 -10.77
CA ALA A 242 6.53 -44.44 -9.38
C ALA A 242 7.35 -45.32 -8.43
N MET A 243 7.68 -44.82 -7.24
CA MET A 243 8.04 -45.64 -6.07
C MET A 243 7.42 -45.06 -4.79
N ASN A 244 6.58 -45.89 -4.17
CA ASN A 244 6.08 -45.76 -2.80
C ASN A 244 7.23 -45.97 -1.80
N MET A 245 7.21 -45.27 -0.66
CA MET A 245 7.64 -45.86 0.63
C MET A 245 6.89 -45.24 1.82
N ASP A 246 6.44 -46.14 2.68
CA ASP A 246 5.75 -45.96 3.95
C ASP A 246 6.62 -45.30 5.04
N MET A 247 5.96 -44.66 6.01
CA MET A 247 6.52 -44.21 7.28
C MET A 247 5.86 -44.96 8.45
N PRO A 248 6.59 -45.35 9.51
CA PRO A 248 5.97 -45.73 10.78
C PRO A 248 6.12 -44.64 11.86
N HIS A 249 5.13 -44.64 12.75
CA HIS A 249 4.98 -43.86 13.98
C HIS A 249 5.99 -44.22 15.09
N GLU A 250 6.28 -43.23 15.95
CA GLU A 250 6.38 -43.26 17.44
C GLU A 250 6.93 -41.87 17.85
N GLY A 251 6.45 -41.11 18.84
CA GLY A 251 6.01 -41.43 20.20
C GLY A 251 7.04 -40.87 21.19
N HIS A 252 6.70 -39.83 21.96
CA HIS A 252 7.04 -39.64 23.39
C HIS A 252 6.94 -38.18 23.89
N MET A 253 6.25 -38.03 25.01
CA MET A 253 6.16 -36.83 25.86
C MET A 253 7.34 -36.72 26.83
N HIS A 254 7.67 -35.50 27.26
CA HIS A 254 8.13 -35.26 28.64
C HIS A 254 7.90 -33.81 29.12
N GLU A 255 7.28 -33.68 30.29
CA GLU A 255 7.17 -32.48 31.12
C GLU A 255 8.45 -32.22 31.95
N GLY A 256 8.67 -30.97 32.35
CA GLY A 256 9.64 -30.58 33.38
C GLY A 256 9.48 -29.11 33.81
N HIS A 257 8.98 -28.91 35.04
CA HIS A 257 8.78 -27.65 35.76
C HIS A 257 10.06 -27.07 36.40
N ILE A 258 9.91 -25.87 37.04
CA ILE A 258 10.67 -25.26 38.18
C ILE A 258 11.68 -24.17 37.74
N LYS A 259 11.78 -22.91 38.25
CA LYS A 259 11.21 -22.13 39.38
C LYS A 259 11.44 -20.61 39.15
N ASN A 260 10.58 -19.79 39.76
CA ASN A 260 10.71 -18.33 39.99
C ASN A 260 11.51 -18.00 41.26
N MET A 261 12.10 -16.79 41.33
CA MET A 261 12.24 -15.95 42.56
C MET A 261 12.78 -14.52 42.23
N PRO A 262 12.72 -13.51 43.15
CA PRO A 262 11.85 -12.33 42.97
C PRO A 262 12.54 -10.94 43.09
N MET A 263 11.71 -9.90 43.00
CA MET A 263 12.00 -8.47 43.16
C MET A 263 12.27 -8.03 44.62
N HIS A 264 13.01 -6.93 44.77
CA HIS A 264 13.12 -6.13 46.00
C HIS A 264 12.98 -4.64 45.70
N ASP A 265 12.26 -3.96 46.58
CA ASP A 265 11.99 -2.53 46.68
C ASP A 265 12.85 -1.91 47.81
N ASP A 266 13.09 -0.60 47.79
CA ASP A 266 13.13 0.32 48.96
C ASP A 266 13.75 1.71 48.66
N SER A 267 12.86 2.70 48.63
CA SER A 267 12.84 4.04 49.30
C SER A 267 14.09 4.92 49.58
N MET A 268 13.96 6.18 49.11
CA MET A 268 14.08 7.52 49.78
C MET A 268 15.31 7.99 50.58
N GLY A 269 15.74 9.23 50.27
CA GLY A 269 16.47 10.16 51.16
C GLY A 269 16.78 11.52 50.50
N GLN A 270 16.37 12.63 51.14
CA GLN A 270 16.39 14.04 50.68
C GLN A 270 17.64 14.87 51.11
N MET A 271 17.68 16.13 50.61
CA MET A 271 18.28 17.39 51.14
C MET A 271 19.72 17.73 50.69
N HIS A 272 20.16 18.98 50.45
CA HIS A 272 19.63 20.36 50.45
C HIS A 272 20.69 21.31 49.79
N HIS A 273 20.25 22.47 49.26
CA HIS A 273 20.91 23.82 49.18
C HIS A 273 22.30 23.99 48.50
N SER A 274 22.71 25.11 47.88
CA SER A 274 22.21 26.50 47.67
C SER A 274 23.17 27.23 46.68
N GLU A 275 22.65 28.19 45.91
CA GLU A 275 23.14 29.56 45.56
C GLU A 275 24.67 29.88 45.56
N SER A 276 25.27 30.76 44.74
CA SER A 276 24.84 31.93 43.94
C SER A 276 26.04 32.49 43.14
N HIS A 277 25.76 33.35 42.14
CA HIS A 277 26.43 34.61 41.69
C HIS A 277 27.98 34.74 41.67
N SER A 278 28.66 35.50 40.80
CA SER A 278 28.38 36.72 40.01
C SER A 278 29.62 37.04 39.12
N ASP A 279 29.42 37.76 38.02
CA ASP A 279 30.14 38.95 37.50
C ASP A 279 31.70 38.99 37.47
N GLU A 280 32.44 39.65 36.57
CA GLU A 280 32.16 40.82 35.75
C GLU A 280 33.27 41.04 34.68
N MET A 281 33.02 42.02 33.81
CA MET A 281 33.77 42.48 32.63
C MET A 281 35.18 43.08 32.86
N HIS A 282 35.97 43.17 31.77
CA HIS A 282 36.42 44.41 31.09
C HIS A 282 37.91 44.53 30.67
N GLY A 283 38.10 45.19 29.52
CA GLY A 283 39.30 45.93 29.09
C GLY A 283 40.21 45.17 28.11
N GLY A 284 40.60 45.66 26.93
CA GLY A 284 40.59 47.01 26.38
C GLY A 284 41.98 47.33 25.78
N ASP A 285 41.98 47.66 24.48
CA ASP A 285 42.92 48.52 23.75
C ASP A 285 44.19 48.04 23.03
N MET A 286 44.41 48.80 21.95
CA MET A 286 45.19 48.63 20.73
C MET A 286 46.64 49.12 20.84
N HIS A 287 47.55 48.67 19.95
CA HIS A 287 48.35 49.56 19.07
C HIS A 287 49.27 48.82 18.07
N SER A 288 49.09 49.18 16.78
CA SER A 288 50.05 49.45 15.68
C SER A 288 51.35 48.64 15.46
N GLY A 289 51.60 48.26 14.19
CA GLY A 289 52.96 48.07 13.64
C GLY A 289 53.02 47.33 12.29
N HIS A 290 53.76 47.89 11.33
CA HIS A 290 53.82 47.54 9.90
C HIS A 290 54.69 46.30 9.53
N SER A 291 54.29 45.67 8.42
CA SER A 291 55.07 45.00 7.34
C SER A 291 56.10 43.91 7.67
N ALA A 292 55.91 42.72 7.07
CA ALA A 292 56.81 42.16 6.06
C ALA A 292 56.26 40.81 5.56
N GLY A 293 56.32 40.58 4.25
CA GLY A 293 55.84 39.36 3.62
C GLY A 293 56.56 38.11 4.14
N GLY A 294 55.76 37.09 4.41
CA GLY A 294 56.19 35.71 4.59
C GLY A 294 55.17 34.83 3.90
N HIS A 295 55.65 33.95 3.02
CA HIS A 295 54.89 32.87 2.44
C HIS A 295 54.17 32.07 3.53
N GLU A 296 52.89 32.32 3.74
CA GLU A 296 52.03 31.42 4.50
C GLU A 296 51.49 30.36 3.55
N GLY A 297 51.96 29.12 3.75
CA GLY A 297 51.32 27.95 3.19
C GLY A 297 49.85 27.96 3.59
N HIS A 298 48.97 27.78 2.62
CA HIS A 298 47.57 27.48 2.85
C HIS A 298 47.46 26.14 3.59
N HIS A 299 47.61 26.17 4.91
CA HIS A 299 46.99 25.21 5.79
C HIS A 299 45.48 25.44 5.66
N MET A 300 44.82 24.64 4.82
CA MET A 300 43.37 24.57 4.78
C MET A 300 42.89 24.05 6.14
N MET A 301 42.43 24.98 6.98
CA MET A 301 41.68 24.71 8.19
C MET A 301 40.40 23.97 7.84
N MET A 302 39.99 23.03 8.71
CA MET A 302 38.69 22.37 8.63
C MET A 302 37.61 23.38 8.28
N ARG A 303 36.87 23.17 7.18
CA ARG A 303 35.73 24.00 6.78
C ARG A 303 34.69 23.94 7.90
N GLU A 304 34.74 24.90 8.82
CA GLU A 304 33.72 25.11 9.84
C GLU A 304 32.41 25.45 9.12
N LEU A 305 31.46 24.51 9.07
CA LEU A 305 30.10 24.83 8.69
C LEU A 305 29.53 25.70 9.83
N PRO A 306 29.25 27.00 9.63
CA PRO A 306 28.86 27.87 10.73
C PRO A 306 27.59 27.34 11.41
N LEU A 307 27.57 27.30 12.73
CA LEU A 307 26.43 26.79 13.52
C LEU A 307 25.07 27.34 13.06
N PRO A 308 24.91 28.62 12.67
CA PRO A 308 23.65 29.13 12.13
C PRO A 308 23.23 28.46 10.81
N ILE A 309 24.19 28.14 9.94
CA ILE A 309 23.95 27.43 8.68
C ILE A 309 23.56 25.98 8.99
N ALA A 310 24.32 25.28 9.86
CA ALA A 310 23.97 23.93 10.28
C ALA A 310 22.57 23.85 10.92
N THR A 311 22.19 24.86 11.71
CA THR A 311 20.88 24.94 12.36
C THR A 311 19.78 25.21 11.34
N ALA A 312 19.98 26.13 10.41
CA ALA A 312 19.05 26.38 9.31
C ALA A 312 18.84 25.12 8.45
N TRP A 313 19.88 24.32 8.23
CA TRP A 313 19.79 23.03 7.54
C TRP A 313 18.90 22.03 8.29
N VAL A 314 19.15 21.81 9.57
CA VAL A 314 18.32 20.92 10.39
C VAL A 314 16.87 21.38 10.37
N VAL A 315 16.60 22.67 10.58
CA VAL A 315 15.24 23.22 10.56
C VAL A 315 14.60 23.05 9.18
N ALA A 316 15.30 23.37 8.09
CA ALA A 316 14.79 23.21 6.73
C ALA A 316 14.44 21.75 6.41
N THR A 317 15.31 20.80 6.78
CA THR A 317 15.05 19.37 6.67
C THR A 317 13.80 18.95 7.43
N PHE A 318 13.65 19.37 8.69
CA PHE A 318 12.47 19.04 9.49
C PHE A 318 11.20 19.68 8.92
N VAL A 319 11.26 20.89 8.38
CA VAL A 319 10.13 21.53 7.69
C VAL A 319 9.75 20.76 6.42
N VAL A 320 10.71 20.35 5.59
CA VAL A 320 10.46 19.54 4.39
C VAL A 320 9.88 18.18 4.78
N LEU A 321 10.37 17.56 5.85
CA LEU A 321 9.84 16.29 6.38
C LEU A 321 8.40 16.44 6.87
N LEU A 322 8.09 17.50 7.63
CA LEU A 322 6.74 17.80 8.08
C LEU A 322 5.80 18.13 6.90
N LEU A 323 6.28 18.86 5.90
CA LEU A 323 5.55 19.13 4.67
C LEU A 323 5.29 17.84 3.88
N ALA A 324 6.27 16.93 3.80
CA ALA A 324 6.13 15.64 3.15
C ALA A 324 5.12 14.74 3.88
N ILE A 325 5.13 14.72 5.22
CA ILE A 325 4.12 14.04 6.05
C ILE A 325 2.73 14.63 5.76
N TYR A 326 2.62 15.97 5.78
CA TYR A 326 1.37 16.67 5.51
C TYR A 326 0.82 16.37 4.12
N ILE A 327 1.67 16.44 3.07
CA ILE A 327 1.31 16.11 1.70
C ILE A 327 0.91 14.64 1.58
N THR A 328 1.65 13.70 2.17
CA THR A 328 1.33 12.27 2.10
C THR A 328 -0.03 11.99 2.75
N ASN A 329 -0.29 12.57 3.92
CA ASN A 329 -1.58 12.46 4.62
C ASN A 329 -2.74 13.16 3.90
N LEU A 330 -2.48 14.17 3.06
CA LEU A 330 -3.51 14.83 2.25
C LEU A 330 -4.01 13.97 1.08
N TYR A 331 -3.24 12.98 0.64
CA TYR A 331 -3.46 12.30 -0.65
C TYR A 331 -3.76 10.80 -0.58
N GLU A 332 -3.75 10.20 0.61
CA GLU A 332 -4.20 8.82 0.80
C GLU A 332 -5.57 8.78 1.46
N GLU A 333 -6.60 8.59 0.65
CA GLU A 333 -7.92 8.28 1.15
C GLU A 333 -7.96 6.82 1.62
N SER A 334 -7.39 6.54 2.79
CA SER A 334 -7.45 5.23 3.45
C SER A 334 -8.79 5.04 4.17
N SER A 335 -9.88 5.44 3.52
CA SER A 335 -11.20 5.51 4.14
C SER A 335 -12.19 4.57 3.48
N VAL A 336 -12.97 3.87 4.30
CA VAL A 336 -14.10 3.08 3.85
C VAL A 336 -15.37 3.90 4.03
N TYR A 337 -16.21 3.92 3.00
CA TYR A 337 -17.51 4.58 3.01
C TYR A 337 -18.61 3.54 2.86
N TRP A 338 -19.74 3.76 3.54
CA TRP A 338 -20.93 2.93 3.43
C TRP A 338 -22.19 3.73 3.74
N CYS A 339 -23.36 3.22 3.34
CA CYS A 339 -24.64 3.79 3.70
C CYS A 339 -25.36 2.92 4.74
N ASP A 340 -25.99 3.59 5.70
CA ASP A 340 -26.88 2.99 6.68
C ASP A 340 -28.33 3.14 6.20
N HIS A 341 -29.07 2.05 6.29
CA HIS A 341 -30.51 2.00 6.06
C HIS A 341 -31.30 1.96 7.35
N VAL A 342 -32.50 2.56 7.34
CA VAL A 342 -33.43 2.49 8.46
C VAL A 342 -34.64 1.63 8.09
N GLY A 343 -34.37 0.36 7.80
CA GLY A 343 -35.36 -0.62 7.37
C GLY A 343 -35.81 -0.44 5.91
N PRO A 344 -36.77 -1.27 5.45
CA PRO A 344 -37.20 -1.27 4.05
C PRO A 344 -38.15 -0.11 3.69
N ALA A 345 -38.70 0.59 4.69
CA ALA A 345 -39.75 1.60 4.48
C ALA A 345 -39.21 2.91 3.89
N ILE A 346 -40.05 3.55 3.07
CA ILE A 346 -39.81 4.88 2.48
C ILE A 346 -40.05 5.98 3.52
N ASP A 347 -40.99 5.77 4.46
CA ASP A 347 -41.29 6.71 5.54
C ASP A 347 -40.24 6.61 6.66
N LEU A 348 -39.62 7.74 6.98
CA LEU A 348 -38.52 7.89 7.93
C LEU A 348 -39.00 8.27 9.34
N ASN A 349 -40.22 7.88 9.73
CA ASN A 349 -40.79 8.10 11.07
C ASN A 349 -40.14 7.20 12.14
N THR A 350 -38.81 7.27 12.25
CA THR A 350 -37.97 6.52 13.17
C THR A 350 -36.95 7.46 13.83
N GLU A 351 -36.55 7.16 15.07
CA GLU A 351 -35.50 7.93 15.75
C GLU A 351 -34.13 7.85 15.05
N ARG A 352 -33.88 6.77 14.30
CA ARG A 352 -32.69 6.60 13.45
C ARG A 352 -32.91 7.23 12.09
N ARG A 353 -31.87 7.88 11.56
CA ARG A 353 -31.86 8.47 10.21
C ARG A 353 -30.97 7.64 9.28
N PRO A 354 -31.31 7.53 7.98
CA PRO A 354 -30.40 6.97 7.00
C PRO A 354 -29.17 7.87 6.95
N ALA A 355 -28.01 7.30 6.66
CA ALA A 355 -26.76 8.06 6.71
C ALA A 355 -25.73 7.52 5.72
N ILE A 356 -24.85 8.41 5.25
CA ILE A 356 -23.57 7.99 4.68
C ILE A 356 -22.53 8.08 5.80
N ARG A 357 -21.67 7.09 5.91
CA ARG A 357 -20.61 7.01 6.91
C ARG A 357 -19.25 6.86 6.26
N ARG A 358 -18.24 7.31 7.00
CA ARG A 358 -16.83 7.17 6.66
C ARG A 358 -16.06 6.72 7.88
N LEU A 359 -15.15 5.77 7.68
CA LEU A 359 -14.12 5.40 8.64
C LEU A 359 -12.76 5.53 7.95
N ASN A 360 -11.91 6.43 8.44
CA ASN A 360 -10.49 6.40 8.09
C ASN A 360 -9.84 5.23 8.85
N ILE A 361 -9.33 4.26 8.11
CA ILE A 361 -8.80 3.01 8.65
C ILE A 361 -7.45 3.23 9.35
N ALA A 362 -6.66 4.20 8.89
CA ALA A 362 -5.35 4.52 9.47
C ALA A 362 -5.48 5.32 10.78
N THR A 363 -6.36 6.30 10.83
CA THR A 363 -6.50 7.21 11.99
C THR A 363 -7.63 6.83 12.94
N GLY A 364 -8.58 6.01 12.49
CA GLY A 364 -9.82 5.72 13.22
C GLY A 364 -10.85 6.86 13.19
N GLU A 365 -10.59 7.96 12.47
CA GLU A 365 -11.54 9.08 12.34
C GLU A 365 -12.85 8.59 11.71
N ARG A 366 -13.96 8.90 12.37
CA ARG A 366 -15.31 8.57 11.89
C ARG A 366 -16.05 9.84 11.52
N ARG A 367 -16.74 9.81 10.38
CA ARG A 367 -17.72 10.83 9.99
C ARG A 367 -19.05 10.18 9.64
N THR A 368 -20.13 10.91 9.89
CA THR A 368 -21.49 10.48 9.59
C THR A 368 -22.24 11.70 9.07
N TRP A 369 -22.93 11.50 7.95
CA TRP A 369 -23.79 12.49 7.31
C TRP A 369 -25.20 11.92 7.28
N ASP A 370 -26.10 12.48 8.08
CA ASP A 370 -27.51 12.10 8.07
C ASP A 370 -28.15 12.52 6.75
N MET A 371 -28.73 11.54 6.05
CA MET A 371 -29.34 11.73 4.75
C MET A 371 -30.84 12.05 4.89
N PRO A 372 -31.39 12.94 4.05
CA PRO A 372 -32.81 13.26 4.05
C PRO A 372 -33.67 12.15 3.41
N GLN A 373 -33.05 11.18 2.73
CA GLN A 373 -33.70 10.03 2.09
C GLN A 373 -32.90 8.75 2.35
N GLN A 374 -33.52 7.58 2.21
CA GLN A 374 -32.79 6.31 2.19
C GLN A 374 -31.85 6.30 0.97
N VAL A 375 -30.60 5.91 1.18
CA VAL A 375 -29.57 5.77 0.14
C VAL A 375 -29.35 4.28 -0.09
N GLY A 376 -29.90 3.73 -1.17
CA GLY A 376 -29.73 2.33 -1.58
C GLY A 376 -28.28 1.98 -1.90
N SER A 377 -27.65 2.85 -2.68
CA SER A 377 -26.26 2.75 -3.08
C SER A 377 -25.75 4.14 -3.47
N PHE A 378 -24.44 4.30 -3.53
CA PHE A 378 -23.80 5.51 -4.02
C PHE A 378 -22.44 5.17 -4.63
N ALA A 379 -21.91 6.11 -5.41
CA ALA A 379 -20.56 6.05 -5.95
C ALA A 379 -19.93 7.44 -6.02
N PHE A 380 -18.60 7.48 -6.03
CA PHE A 380 -17.85 8.72 -6.25
C PHE A 380 -17.99 9.19 -7.70
N ARG A 381 -18.00 10.51 -7.88
CA ARG A 381 -18.01 11.14 -9.21
C ARG A 381 -16.62 11.58 -9.63
N THR A 382 -16.37 11.56 -10.92
CA THR A 382 -15.13 12.09 -11.52
C THR A 382 -15.01 13.59 -11.28
N ALA A 383 -16.13 14.32 -11.33
CA ALA A 383 -16.21 15.76 -11.04
C ALA A 383 -16.16 16.11 -9.55
N GLY A 384 -16.11 15.12 -8.65
CA GLY A 384 -16.22 15.31 -7.20
C GLY A 384 -17.65 15.18 -6.67
N GLY A 385 -17.76 14.91 -5.36
CA GLY A 385 -19.03 14.52 -4.73
C GLY A 385 -19.43 13.08 -5.06
N LEU A 386 -20.70 12.74 -4.75
CA LEU A 386 -21.25 11.41 -5.00
C LEU A 386 -22.44 11.48 -5.98
N VAL A 387 -22.74 10.34 -6.60
CA VAL A 387 -24.04 10.02 -7.19
C VAL A 387 -24.67 8.93 -6.33
N ALA A 388 -25.99 8.95 -6.15
CA ALA A 388 -26.69 8.01 -5.30
C ALA A 388 -28.03 7.58 -5.91
N GLY A 389 -28.40 6.33 -5.66
CA GLY A 389 -29.76 5.83 -5.83
C GLY A 389 -30.52 5.97 -4.51
N VAL A 390 -31.58 6.79 -4.50
CA VAL A 390 -32.40 7.08 -3.32
C VAL A 390 -33.88 6.71 -3.55
N ASN A 391 -34.73 7.00 -2.57
CA ASN A 391 -36.17 6.80 -2.68
C ASN A 391 -36.78 7.52 -3.89
N SER A 392 -36.38 8.77 -4.13
CA SER A 392 -36.85 9.59 -5.26
C SER A 392 -36.03 9.43 -6.55
N GLY A 393 -35.39 8.28 -6.77
CA GLY A 393 -34.57 8.02 -7.95
C GLY A 393 -33.10 8.40 -7.80
N PHE A 394 -32.46 8.79 -8.91
CA PHE A 394 -31.05 9.15 -8.95
C PHE A 394 -30.83 10.61 -8.54
N CYS A 395 -29.80 10.88 -7.75
CA CYS A 395 -29.39 12.23 -7.36
C CYS A 395 -27.87 12.36 -7.25
N THR A 396 -27.35 13.58 -7.28
CA THR A 396 -25.99 13.87 -6.76
C THR A 396 -26.06 14.15 -5.27
N VAL A 397 -24.98 13.86 -4.54
CA VAL A 397 -24.86 14.15 -3.11
C VAL A 397 -23.61 14.98 -2.86
N ASP A 398 -23.82 16.13 -2.23
CA ASP A 398 -22.79 16.99 -1.66
C ASP A 398 -22.72 16.70 -0.15
N LEU A 399 -21.67 16.00 0.28
CA LEU A 399 -21.44 15.67 1.68
C LEU A 399 -21.02 16.89 2.52
N GLU A 400 -20.45 17.93 1.92
CA GLU A 400 -20.00 19.13 2.66
C GLU A 400 -21.20 19.96 3.10
N HIS A 401 -22.16 20.14 2.19
CA HIS A 401 -23.38 20.93 2.43
C HIS A 401 -24.60 20.08 2.79
N ASN A 402 -24.43 18.74 2.86
CA ASN A 402 -25.49 17.76 3.08
C ASN A 402 -26.71 17.94 2.15
N ARG A 403 -26.44 18.15 0.85
CA ARG A 403 -27.45 18.45 -0.17
C ARG A 403 -27.59 17.30 -1.17
N LEU A 404 -28.84 16.96 -1.49
CA LEU A 404 -29.18 16.04 -2.58
C LEU A 404 -29.75 16.87 -3.73
N GLU A 405 -29.19 16.71 -4.93
CA GLU A 405 -29.70 17.35 -6.14
C GLU A 405 -30.30 16.28 -7.07
N PRO A 406 -31.62 16.28 -7.29
CA PRO A 406 -32.27 15.27 -8.13
C PRO A 406 -31.74 15.29 -9.57
N LEU A 407 -31.54 14.11 -10.14
CA LEU A 407 -31.20 13.92 -11.55
C LEU A 407 -32.41 13.39 -12.32
N VAL A 408 -32.87 12.19 -11.97
CA VAL A 408 -33.98 11.52 -12.66
C VAL A 408 -34.61 10.45 -11.77
N ASP A 409 -35.95 10.45 -11.72
CA ASP A 409 -36.73 9.37 -11.12
C ASP A 409 -37.20 8.41 -12.22
N PRO A 410 -36.72 7.15 -12.25
CA PRO A 410 -37.14 6.18 -13.24
C PRO A 410 -38.53 5.56 -12.95
N GLU A 411 -39.09 5.74 -11.75
CA GLU A 411 -40.35 5.12 -11.32
C GLU A 411 -41.28 6.11 -10.55
N PRO A 412 -41.56 7.32 -11.08
CA PRO A 412 -42.28 8.37 -10.34
C PRO A 412 -43.72 7.98 -9.97
N ASP A 413 -44.32 7.05 -10.72
CA ASP A 413 -45.69 6.56 -10.50
C ASP A 413 -45.74 5.36 -9.53
N LYS A 414 -44.61 4.93 -8.95
CA LYS A 414 -44.53 3.78 -8.03
C LYS A 414 -44.17 4.23 -6.61
N PRO A 415 -45.14 4.70 -5.79
CA PRO A 415 -44.87 5.31 -4.48
C PRO A 415 -44.35 4.34 -3.41
N HIS A 416 -44.30 3.04 -3.71
CA HIS A 416 -43.74 2.01 -2.84
C HIS A 416 -42.39 1.49 -3.35
N HIS A 417 -41.83 2.10 -4.37
CA HIS A 417 -40.54 1.74 -4.92
C HIS A 417 -39.44 2.67 -4.44
N ARG A 418 -38.22 2.14 -4.39
CA ARG A 418 -36.99 2.90 -4.21
C ARG A 418 -35.85 2.25 -4.97
N LEU A 419 -34.81 3.01 -5.26
CA LEU A 419 -33.54 2.42 -5.70
C LEU A 419 -32.86 1.70 -4.52
N ASN A 420 -32.22 0.57 -4.80
CA ASN A 420 -31.52 -0.25 -3.83
C ASN A 420 -30.04 -0.36 -4.20
N ASP A 421 -29.53 -1.58 -4.44
CA ASP A 421 -28.13 -1.77 -4.77
C ASP A 421 -27.78 -1.27 -6.17
N GLY A 422 -26.52 -0.90 -6.34
CA GLY A 422 -26.02 -0.35 -7.58
C GLY A 422 -24.50 -0.26 -7.62
N LYS A 423 -23.97 -0.24 -8.85
CA LYS A 423 -22.53 -0.23 -9.11
C LYS A 423 -22.21 0.55 -10.38
N ILE A 424 -20.99 1.06 -10.46
CA ILE A 424 -20.48 1.78 -11.64
C ILE A 424 -19.73 0.79 -12.53
N ASP A 425 -20.02 0.81 -13.83
CA ASP A 425 -19.23 0.04 -14.79
C ASP A 425 -17.93 0.77 -15.22
N ARG A 426 -17.07 0.10 -16.00
CA ARG A 426 -15.80 0.71 -16.42
C ARG A 426 -15.92 1.85 -17.44
N ARG A 427 -17.13 2.18 -17.91
CA ARG A 427 -17.43 3.40 -18.69
C ARG A 427 -18.02 4.52 -17.84
N GLY A 428 -18.10 4.33 -16.52
CA GLY A 428 -18.58 5.36 -15.60
C GLY A 428 -20.10 5.51 -15.63
N ARG A 429 -20.85 4.49 -16.06
CA ARG A 429 -22.33 4.45 -16.01
C ARG A 429 -22.79 3.84 -14.70
N TYR A 430 -23.85 4.38 -14.12
CA TYR A 430 -24.39 3.89 -12.86
C TYR A 430 -25.54 2.91 -13.10
N TRP A 431 -25.30 1.64 -12.80
CA TRP A 431 -26.29 0.58 -12.84
C TRP A 431 -26.92 0.44 -11.46
N CYS A 432 -28.24 0.60 -11.37
CA CYS A 432 -28.94 0.50 -10.10
C CYS A 432 -30.31 -0.12 -10.33
N GLY A 433 -30.67 -1.08 -9.50
CA GLY A 433 -32.00 -1.68 -9.56
C GLY A 433 -32.92 -1.15 -8.47
N SER A 434 -34.21 -1.12 -8.78
CA SER A 434 -35.22 -0.76 -7.81
C SER A 434 -35.63 -1.95 -6.93
N MET A 435 -36.46 -1.66 -5.93
CA MET A 435 -37.16 -2.67 -5.15
C MET A 435 -38.54 -2.18 -4.77
N ASN A 436 -39.48 -3.11 -4.63
CA ASN A 436 -40.76 -2.85 -3.99
C ASN A 436 -40.58 -2.97 -2.47
N THR A 437 -40.77 -1.87 -1.75
CA THR A 437 -40.57 -1.80 -0.29
C THR A 437 -41.58 -2.62 0.51
N GLN A 438 -42.68 -3.05 -0.11
CA GLN A 438 -43.61 -4.01 0.49
C GLN A 438 -43.13 -5.46 0.34
N LEU A 439 -42.05 -5.69 -0.42
CA LEU A 439 -41.50 -7.01 -0.74
C LEU A 439 -42.55 -7.95 -1.38
N LYS A 440 -43.44 -7.39 -2.20
CA LYS A 440 -44.53 -8.08 -2.89
C LYS A 440 -44.46 -7.82 -4.38
N GLY A 441 -44.73 -8.86 -5.17
CA GLY A 441 -44.80 -8.75 -6.62
C GLY A 441 -43.42 -8.60 -7.27
N SER A 442 -43.31 -9.07 -8.50
CA SER A 442 -42.11 -8.92 -9.33
C SER A 442 -42.30 -7.74 -10.27
N ASP A 443 -42.24 -6.53 -9.75
CA ASP A 443 -42.48 -5.28 -10.48
C ASP A 443 -41.33 -4.26 -10.38
N ALA A 444 -40.21 -4.62 -9.76
CA ALA A 444 -38.98 -3.85 -9.78
C ALA A 444 -38.14 -4.13 -11.04
N HIS A 445 -37.27 -3.18 -11.40
CA HIS A 445 -36.49 -3.20 -12.63
C HIS A 445 -35.05 -2.74 -12.42
N LEU A 446 -34.19 -3.05 -13.41
CA LEU A 446 -32.81 -2.61 -13.45
C LEU A 446 -32.69 -1.38 -14.36
N TYR A 447 -31.90 -0.40 -13.92
CA TYR A 447 -31.69 0.86 -14.62
C TYR A 447 -30.21 1.14 -14.84
N ARG A 448 -29.91 1.90 -15.89
CA ARG A 448 -28.58 2.43 -16.21
C ARG A 448 -28.69 3.94 -16.39
N LEU A 449 -27.97 4.69 -15.56
CA LEU A 449 -27.79 6.14 -15.69
C LEU A 449 -26.45 6.41 -16.39
N ASP A 450 -26.53 7.08 -17.53
CA ASP A 450 -25.37 7.45 -18.33
C ASP A 450 -24.72 8.76 -17.85
N PRO A 451 -23.47 9.06 -18.26
CA PRO A 451 -22.75 10.27 -17.83
C PRO A 451 -23.45 11.57 -18.23
N ASP A 452 -24.32 11.54 -19.24
CA ASP A 452 -25.16 12.66 -19.67
C ASP A 452 -26.50 12.74 -18.91
N HIS A 453 -26.64 11.93 -17.86
CA HIS A 453 -27.80 11.79 -16.98
C HIS A 453 -29.05 11.20 -17.65
N THR A 454 -28.92 10.65 -18.86
CA THR A 454 -29.99 9.85 -19.46
C THR A 454 -30.14 8.52 -18.71
N CYS A 455 -31.39 8.13 -18.42
CA CYS A 455 -31.70 6.92 -17.69
C CYS A 455 -32.43 5.92 -18.58
N HIS A 456 -31.93 4.69 -18.59
CA HIS A 456 -32.45 3.61 -19.41
C HIS A 456 -32.92 2.47 -18.51
N LYS A 457 -34.16 2.00 -18.71
CA LYS A 457 -34.57 0.70 -18.17
C LYS A 457 -33.87 -0.38 -18.99
N VAL A 458 -33.13 -1.26 -18.33
CA VAL A 458 -32.40 -2.36 -18.97
C VAL A 458 -33.05 -3.70 -18.62
N ALA A 459 -32.75 -4.75 -19.40
CA ALA A 459 -33.40 -6.05 -19.30
C ALA A 459 -34.94 -5.93 -19.28
N GLU A 460 -35.53 -5.38 -20.34
CA GLU A 460 -36.96 -5.07 -20.40
C GLU A 460 -37.88 -6.27 -20.16
N ASP A 461 -37.41 -7.48 -20.48
CA ASP A 461 -38.09 -8.76 -20.26
C ASP A 461 -37.89 -9.31 -18.83
N PHE A 462 -37.34 -8.50 -17.93
CA PHE A 462 -37.02 -8.89 -16.56
C PHE A 462 -37.68 -7.98 -15.54
N SER A 463 -38.36 -8.60 -14.58
CA SER A 463 -38.77 -7.95 -13.34
C SER A 463 -38.55 -8.88 -12.16
N PHE A 464 -38.33 -8.27 -11.01
CA PHE A 464 -37.96 -8.95 -9.76
C PHE A 464 -38.53 -8.17 -8.58
N VAL A 465 -38.31 -8.64 -7.36
CA VAL A 465 -38.86 -7.98 -6.16
C VAL A 465 -37.86 -6.97 -5.57
N CYS A 466 -36.58 -7.36 -5.49
CA CYS A 466 -35.55 -6.57 -4.82
C CYS A 466 -34.19 -6.78 -5.48
N SER A 467 -33.64 -5.70 -6.05
CA SER A 467 -32.31 -5.66 -6.66
C SER A 467 -31.19 -5.72 -5.63
N ASN A 468 -30.20 -6.57 -5.86
CA ASN A 468 -28.96 -6.62 -5.09
C ASN A 468 -27.80 -7.21 -5.93
N GLY A 469 -26.62 -7.25 -5.34
CA GLY A 469 -25.52 -8.10 -5.79
C GLY A 469 -24.99 -7.75 -7.19
N ILE A 470 -25.04 -6.48 -7.59
CA ILE A 470 -24.57 -6.07 -8.92
C ILE A 470 -23.04 -6.08 -8.96
N ALA A 471 -22.45 -6.77 -9.94
CA ALA A 471 -21.02 -6.76 -10.18
C ALA A 471 -20.67 -6.98 -11.66
N PHE A 472 -19.49 -6.55 -12.09
CA PHE A 472 -18.96 -6.73 -13.44
C PHE A 472 -17.68 -7.54 -13.39
N ASP A 473 -17.47 -8.48 -14.30
CA ASP A 473 -16.25 -9.28 -14.29
C ASP A 473 -14.99 -8.45 -14.67
N PRO A 474 -13.78 -8.96 -14.38
CA PRO A 474 -12.55 -8.24 -14.68
C PRO A 474 -12.37 -7.87 -16.15
N GLU A 475 -12.95 -8.65 -17.07
CA GLU A 475 -12.83 -8.48 -18.52
C GLU A 475 -13.97 -7.64 -19.14
N ASP A 476 -14.92 -7.14 -18.33
CA ASP A 476 -16.10 -6.39 -18.79
C ASP A 476 -16.98 -7.13 -19.82
N THR A 477 -17.00 -8.46 -19.76
CA THR A 477 -17.82 -9.29 -20.65
C THR A 477 -19.09 -9.80 -19.98
N ARG A 478 -19.21 -9.65 -18.66
CA ARG A 478 -20.32 -10.16 -17.87
C ARG A 478 -20.78 -9.19 -16.80
N MET A 479 -22.09 -9.14 -16.62
CA MET A 479 -22.74 -8.48 -15.48
C MET A 479 -23.45 -9.54 -14.63
N TYR A 480 -23.21 -9.51 -13.33
CA TYR A 480 -23.90 -10.33 -12.33
C TYR A 480 -24.99 -9.51 -11.64
N PHE A 481 -26.07 -10.17 -11.24
CA PHE A 481 -27.22 -9.53 -10.58
C PHE A 481 -27.90 -10.51 -9.63
N GLY A 482 -28.17 -10.07 -8.40
CA GLY A 482 -28.91 -10.84 -7.39
C GLY A 482 -30.36 -10.40 -7.25
N ASP A 483 -31.30 -11.34 -7.40
CA ASP A 483 -32.69 -11.16 -6.98
C ASP A 483 -32.85 -11.73 -5.56
N THR A 484 -32.89 -10.83 -4.56
CA THR A 484 -32.94 -11.21 -3.15
C THR A 484 -34.15 -12.09 -2.83
N ALA A 485 -35.35 -11.73 -3.30
CA ALA A 485 -36.57 -12.48 -2.97
C ALA A 485 -36.74 -13.72 -3.84
N GLY A 486 -36.26 -13.66 -5.10
CA GLY A 486 -36.23 -14.80 -6.00
C GLY A 486 -35.21 -15.88 -5.59
N GLY A 487 -34.21 -15.53 -4.77
CA GLY A 487 -33.17 -16.46 -4.32
C GLY A 487 -32.27 -16.93 -5.46
N MET A 488 -32.04 -16.06 -6.44
CA MET A 488 -31.29 -16.35 -7.65
C MET A 488 -30.23 -15.28 -7.91
N ILE A 489 -29.06 -15.71 -8.35
CA ILE A 489 -28.04 -14.85 -8.94
C ILE A 489 -28.03 -15.16 -10.44
N TYR A 490 -28.16 -14.12 -11.25
CA TYR A 490 -28.12 -14.18 -12.71
C TYR A 490 -26.80 -13.63 -13.22
N VAL A 491 -26.41 -14.08 -14.41
CA VAL A 491 -25.35 -13.48 -15.20
C VAL A 491 -25.89 -13.13 -16.58
N PHE A 492 -25.43 -12.00 -17.10
CA PHE A 492 -25.71 -11.49 -18.43
C PHE A 492 -24.41 -11.41 -19.21
N ASP A 493 -24.49 -11.56 -20.54
CA ASP A 493 -23.42 -11.09 -21.41
C ASP A 493 -23.50 -9.56 -21.44
N PHE A 494 -22.35 -8.90 -21.25
CA PHE A 494 -22.24 -7.46 -21.13
C PHE A 494 -21.39 -6.89 -22.26
N ASP A 495 -21.94 -5.90 -22.97
CA ASP A 495 -21.22 -5.09 -23.92
C ASP A 495 -20.82 -3.79 -23.23
N LEU A 496 -19.52 -3.63 -22.94
CA LEU A 496 -19.01 -2.46 -22.25
C LEU A 496 -19.21 -1.18 -23.08
N ASP A 497 -18.97 -1.22 -24.38
CA ASP A 497 -18.93 -0.01 -25.20
C ASP A 497 -20.34 0.56 -25.40
N GLU A 498 -21.34 -0.30 -25.60
CA GLU A 498 -22.73 0.12 -25.78
C GLU A 498 -23.53 0.15 -24.48
N GLY A 499 -23.05 -0.55 -23.44
CA GLY A 499 -23.73 -0.71 -22.16
C GLY A 499 -24.97 -1.56 -22.24
N ARG A 500 -24.93 -2.60 -23.07
CA ARG A 500 -26.07 -3.50 -23.27
C ARG A 500 -25.84 -4.80 -22.52
N ILE A 501 -26.91 -5.35 -21.97
CA ILE A 501 -26.93 -6.69 -21.37
C ILE A 501 -27.84 -7.61 -22.18
N SER A 502 -27.45 -8.87 -22.31
CA SER A 502 -28.21 -9.89 -23.03
C SER A 502 -27.98 -11.29 -22.45
N ASN A 503 -28.66 -12.31 -22.99
CA ASN A 503 -28.44 -13.73 -22.65
C ASN A 503 -28.49 -14.03 -21.13
N ARG A 504 -29.50 -13.47 -20.44
CA ARG A 504 -29.76 -13.72 -19.02
C ARG A 504 -29.81 -15.22 -18.75
N ARG A 505 -28.99 -15.69 -17.81
CA ARG A 505 -28.97 -17.09 -17.36
C ARG A 505 -28.74 -17.15 -15.85
N VAL A 506 -29.22 -18.22 -15.23
CA VAL A 506 -28.94 -18.48 -13.81
C VAL A 506 -27.45 -18.76 -13.65
N PHE A 507 -26.81 -18.01 -12.77
CA PHE A 507 -25.41 -18.18 -12.37
C PHE A 507 -25.30 -19.04 -11.11
N PHE A 508 -26.13 -18.76 -10.11
CA PHE A 508 -26.15 -19.50 -8.85
C PHE A 508 -27.55 -19.47 -8.22
N SER A 509 -27.96 -20.58 -7.58
CA SER A 509 -29.26 -20.69 -6.91
C SER A 509 -29.11 -20.80 -5.40
N LEU A 510 -29.94 -20.05 -4.67
CA LEU A 510 -30.02 -20.09 -3.20
C LEU A 510 -31.27 -20.81 -2.70
N VAL A 511 -32.02 -21.49 -3.57
CA VAL A 511 -33.30 -22.14 -3.21
C VAL A 511 -33.12 -23.14 -2.07
N ASP A 512 -32.02 -23.90 -2.06
CA ASP A 512 -31.71 -24.91 -1.03
C ASP A 512 -30.97 -24.32 0.19
N ARG A 513 -30.82 -23.00 0.26
CA ARG A 513 -30.05 -22.28 1.29
C ARG A 513 -30.91 -21.38 2.18
N LYS A 514 -32.23 -21.51 2.09
CA LYS A 514 -33.16 -20.74 2.94
C LYS A 514 -32.86 -20.97 4.43
N PRO A 515 -32.97 -19.92 5.28
CA PRO A 515 -33.53 -18.60 4.99
C PRO A 515 -32.55 -17.59 4.35
N ALA A 516 -31.35 -18.01 3.94
CA ALA A 516 -30.37 -17.11 3.34
C ALA A 516 -30.86 -16.49 2.03
N ILE A 517 -30.56 -15.20 1.84
CA ILE A 517 -30.89 -14.42 0.64
C ILE A 517 -29.64 -13.68 0.15
N VAL A 518 -29.54 -13.50 -1.17
CA VAL A 518 -28.43 -12.73 -1.77
C VAL A 518 -28.61 -11.25 -1.45
N ASP A 519 -27.51 -10.61 -1.11
CA ASP A 519 -27.42 -9.17 -0.86
C ASP A 519 -26.26 -8.58 -1.69
N GLY A 520 -25.64 -7.49 -1.25
CA GLY A 520 -24.55 -6.83 -1.97
C GLY A 520 -23.34 -7.71 -2.29
N ALA A 521 -22.66 -7.40 -3.39
CA ALA A 521 -21.60 -8.21 -3.97
C ALA A 521 -20.46 -7.41 -4.61
N THR A 522 -19.35 -8.11 -4.86
CA THR A 522 -18.19 -7.62 -5.62
C THR A 522 -17.52 -8.76 -6.39
N VAL A 523 -16.51 -8.46 -7.19
CA VAL A 523 -15.65 -9.45 -7.84
C VAL A 523 -14.19 -9.23 -7.46
N ASP A 524 -13.41 -10.31 -7.45
CA ASP A 524 -11.95 -10.21 -7.36
C ASP A 524 -11.28 -10.16 -8.74
N THR A 525 -9.97 -9.89 -8.73
CA THR A 525 -9.11 -9.82 -9.93
C THR A 525 -9.00 -11.15 -10.69
N GLU A 526 -9.38 -12.27 -10.07
CA GLU A 526 -9.44 -13.60 -10.71
C GLU A 526 -10.84 -13.90 -11.30
N GLY A 527 -11.79 -12.99 -11.13
CA GLY A 527 -13.15 -13.08 -11.66
C GLY A 527 -14.12 -13.85 -10.79
N TYR A 528 -13.76 -14.20 -9.55
CA TYR A 528 -14.70 -14.82 -8.63
C TYR A 528 -15.67 -13.79 -8.09
N TYR A 529 -16.93 -14.18 -8.00
CA TYR A 529 -18.02 -13.37 -7.47
C TYR A 529 -18.14 -13.60 -5.95
N TRP A 530 -18.07 -12.52 -5.18
CA TRP A 530 -18.18 -12.51 -3.74
C TRP A 530 -19.49 -11.86 -3.32
N CYS A 531 -20.33 -12.54 -2.55
CA CYS A 531 -21.59 -11.97 -2.08
C CYS A 531 -21.87 -12.24 -0.61
N ALA A 532 -22.53 -11.27 0.03
CA ALA A 532 -23.10 -11.47 1.35
C ALA A 532 -24.38 -12.32 1.26
N LEU A 533 -24.51 -13.29 2.17
CA LEU A 533 -25.75 -14.03 2.40
C LEU A 533 -26.43 -13.51 3.67
N ASN A 534 -27.33 -12.56 3.47
CA ASN A 534 -28.17 -12.03 4.53
C ASN A 534 -29.10 -13.13 5.06
N LEU A 535 -29.35 -13.14 6.37
CA LEU A 535 -30.05 -14.20 7.13
C LEU A 535 -29.37 -15.59 7.12
N GLY A 536 -28.31 -15.76 6.33
CA GLY A 536 -27.48 -16.98 6.31
C GLY A 536 -26.21 -16.87 7.14
N GLY A 537 -25.82 -15.65 7.55
CA GLY A 537 -24.61 -15.40 8.34
C GLY A 537 -23.32 -15.79 7.62
N LYS A 538 -23.27 -15.65 6.30
CA LYS A 538 -22.16 -16.13 5.47
C LYS A 538 -21.78 -15.15 4.37
N ILE A 539 -20.56 -15.31 3.86
CA ILE A 539 -20.11 -14.77 2.58
C ILE A 539 -19.82 -15.95 1.67
N LEU A 540 -20.27 -15.90 0.41
CA LEU A 540 -19.89 -16.87 -0.61
C LEU A 540 -18.84 -16.29 -1.54
N ARG A 541 -17.93 -17.15 -2.00
CA ARG A 541 -17.11 -16.95 -3.19
C ARG A 541 -17.54 -17.98 -4.23
N ILE A 542 -17.91 -17.52 -5.41
CA ILE A 542 -18.43 -18.34 -6.52
C ILE A 542 -17.49 -18.16 -7.71
N ASP A 543 -17.05 -19.26 -8.30
CA ASP A 543 -16.16 -19.25 -9.46
C ASP A 543 -16.84 -18.69 -10.72
N PRO A 544 -16.09 -18.26 -11.75
CA PRO A 544 -16.66 -17.73 -12.99
C PRO A 544 -17.58 -18.70 -13.78
N ARG A 545 -17.69 -19.96 -13.35
CA ARG A 545 -18.57 -20.98 -13.94
C ARG A 545 -19.83 -21.22 -13.10
N GLY A 546 -20.04 -20.45 -12.02
CA GLY A 546 -21.22 -20.55 -11.17
C GLY A 546 -21.12 -21.66 -10.12
N ARG A 547 -19.92 -22.14 -9.79
CA ARG A 547 -19.73 -23.14 -8.73
C ARG A 547 -19.25 -22.48 -7.46
N LEU A 548 -19.75 -22.96 -6.33
CA LEU A 548 -19.25 -22.53 -5.02
C LEU A 548 -17.77 -22.89 -4.87
N ASP A 549 -16.94 -21.90 -4.59
CA ASP A 549 -15.51 -22.05 -4.28
C ASP A 549 -15.27 -22.06 -2.77
N ARG A 550 -15.88 -21.09 -2.06
CA ARG A 550 -15.63 -20.89 -0.62
C ARG A 550 -16.87 -20.35 0.08
N GLU A 551 -17.07 -20.79 1.32
CA GLU A 551 -17.97 -20.14 2.28
C GLU A 551 -17.17 -19.59 3.46
N ILE A 552 -17.56 -18.43 3.95
CA ILE A 552 -16.98 -17.81 5.15
C ILE A 552 -18.11 -17.55 6.13
N ASP A 553 -18.02 -18.16 7.32
CA ASP A 553 -18.96 -17.91 8.40
C ASP A 553 -18.72 -16.53 9.01
N MET A 554 -19.78 -15.75 9.15
CA MET A 554 -19.78 -14.46 9.81
C MET A 554 -20.25 -14.63 11.26
N PRO A 555 -19.70 -13.84 12.23
CA PRO A 555 -20.14 -13.87 13.62
C PRO A 555 -21.51 -13.20 13.84
N ILE A 556 -22.23 -12.90 12.75
CA ILE A 556 -23.52 -12.21 12.70
C ILE A 556 -24.42 -12.90 11.67
N PRO A 557 -25.76 -12.87 11.84
CA PRO A 557 -26.68 -13.59 10.95
C PRO A 557 -26.95 -12.87 9.63
N SER A 558 -26.71 -11.56 9.55
CA SER A 558 -27.15 -10.72 8.44
C SER A 558 -26.05 -9.80 7.91
N PRO A 559 -25.02 -10.32 7.22
CA PRO A 559 -24.16 -9.50 6.40
C PRO A 559 -24.96 -8.94 5.22
N THR A 560 -24.66 -7.73 4.77
CA THR A 560 -25.47 -7.00 3.76
C THR A 560 -24.72 -6.66 2.49
N CYS A 561 -23.43 -6.36 2.54
CA CYS A 561 -22.65 -6.07 1.33
C CYS A 561 -21.17 -6.37 1.58
N VAL A 562 -20.43 -6.61 0.50
CA VAL A 562 -18.99 -6.84 0.52
C VAL A 562 -18.28 -5.96 -0.50
N THR A 563 -17.13 -5.40 -0.13
CA THR A 563 -16.25 -4.69 -1.06
C THR A 563 -14.79 -4.85 -0.66
N PHE A 564 -13.89 -4.91 -1.64
CA PHE A 564 -12.46 -4.95 -1.37
C PHE A 564 -11.92 -3.53 -1.16
N GLY A 565 -10.97 -3.39 -0.24
CA GLY A 565 -10.28 -2.15 0.04
C GLY A 565 -8.97 -2.39 0.81
N GLY A 566 -8.50 -1.35 1.48
CA GLY A 566 -7.18 -1.33 2.10
C GLY A 566 -6.07 -1.21 1.04
N ASP A 567 -4.83 -1.22 1.51
CA ASP A 567 -3.69 -1.16 0.61
C ASP A 567 -3.73 -2.38 -0.34
N ASN A 568 -3.61 -2.11 -1.64
CA ASN A 568 -3.71 -3.10 -2.71
C ASN A 568 -5.03 -3.87 -2.84
N TYR A 569 -6.14 -3.47 -2.18
CA TYR A 569 -7.45 -4.14 -2.29
C TYR A 569 -7.48 -5.60 -1.79
N GLU A 570 -6.69 -5.94 -0.77
CA GLU A 570 -6.60 -7.30 -0.22
C GLU A 570 -7.50 -7.53 1.01
N THR A 571 -8.14 -6.48 1.52
CA THR A 571 -9.06 -6.56 2.67
C THR A 571 -10.50 -6.55 2.18
N LEU A 572 -11.29 -7.55 2.54
CA LEU A 572 -12.73 -7.58 2.26
C LEU A 572 -13.49 -6.91 3.40
N TYR A 573 -14.07 -5.75 3.15
CA TYR A 573 -14.96 -5.06 4.08
C TYR A 573 -16.38 -5.56 3.92
N VAL A 574 -17.08 -5.70 5.05
CA VAL A 574 -18.42 -6.30 5.10
C VAL A 574 -19.33 -5.45 5.97
N THR A 575 -20.43 -4.96 5.40
CA THR A 575 -21.50 -4.30 6.17
C THR A 575 -22.48 -5.35 6.70
N SER A 576 -23.21 -5.01 7.76
CA SER A 576 -24.23 -5.90 8.34
C SER A 576 -25.42 -5.10 8.87
N GLN A 577 -26.55 -5.78 9.10
CA GLN A 577 -27.76 -5.16 9.65
C GLN A 577 -28.20 -5.76 11.00
N GLN A 578 -29.02 -4.99 11.73
CA GLN A 578 -29.62 -5.38 13.01
C GLN A 578 -31.13 -5.66 12.91
N ALA A 579 -31.79 -5.34 11.80
CA ALA A 579 -33.24 -5.21 11.73
C ALA A 579 -34.02 -6.50 12.06
N PHE A 580 -33.40 -7.67 11.87
CA PHE A 580 -34.03 -8.98 12.08
C PHE A 580 -33.38 -9.79 13.21
N VAL A 581 -32.61 -9.14 14.07
CA VAL A 581 -31.92 -9.80 15.20
C VAL A 581 -32.78 -9.66 16.45
N THR A 582 -33.18 -10.78 17.05
CA THR A 582 -33.94 -10.76 18.31
C THR A 582 -33.06 -10.24 19.46
N PRO A 583 -33.63 -9.66 20.54
CA PRO A 583 -32.85 -9.27 21.72
C PRO A 583 -31.99 -10.41 22.29
N GLU A 584 -32.49 -11.65 22.24
CA GLU A 584 -31.76 -12.85 22.66
C GLU A 584 -30.56 -13.16 21.74
N GLN A 585 -30.73 -13.00 20.43
CA GLN A 585 -29.63 -13.14 19.47
C GLN A 585 -28.61 -12.00 19.62
N MET A 586 -29.06 -10.78 19.89
CA MET A 586 -28.21 -9.62 20.16
C MET A 586 -27.39 -9.80 21.45
N ALA A 587 -27.96 -10.43 22.47
CA ALA A 587 -27.24 -10.77 23.70
C ALA A 587 -26.15 -11.83 23.48
N LYS A 588 -26.34 -12.74 22.50
CA LYS A 588 -25.35 -13.77 22.12
C LYS A 588 -24.30 -13.24 21.14
N HIS A 589 -24.69 -12.32 20.26
CA HIS A 589 -23.86 -11.68 19.24
C HIS A 589 -24.02 -10.16 19.34
N PRO A 590 -23.12 -9.43 20.02
CA PRO A 590 -23.29 -7.98 20.24
C PRO A 590 -22.94 -7.13 19.02
N GLN A 591 -22.49 -7.75 17.93
CA GLN A 591 -21.91 -7.07 16.77
C GLN A 591 -22.80 -6.89 15.51
N PRO A 592 -24.05 -7.38 15.39
CA PRO A 592 -24.89 -7.05 14.23
C PRO A 592 -24.96 -5.54 14.02
N GLY A 593 -24.97 -5.07 12.76
CA GLY A 593 -24.87 -3.63 12.44
C GLY A 593 -23.46 -3.06 12.42
N SER A 594 -22.44 -3.88 12.72
CA SER A 594 -21.04 -3.47 12.63
C SER A 594 -20.50 -3.56 11.19
N LEU A 595 -19.43 -2.82 10.94
CA LEU A 595 -18.54 -3.00 9.81
C LEU A 595 -17.45 -4.02 10.19
N PHE A 596 -17.22 -5.01 9.34
CA PHE A 596 -16.15 -6.00 9.51
C PHE A 596 -15.08 -5.82 8.44
N ALA A 597 -13.85 -6.22 8.76
CA ALA A 597 -12.74 -6.32 7.83
C ALA A 597 -12.19 -7.75 7.90
N ILE A 598 -12.07 -8.41 6.74
CA ILE A 598 -11.55 -9.77 6.61
C ILE A 598 -10.24 -9.72 5.85
N HIS A 599 -9.19 -10.23 6.48
CA HIS A 599 -7.83 -10.25 5.94
C HIS A 599 -7.40 -11.68 5.59
N GLY A 600 -6.33 -11.82 4.81
CA GLY A 600 -5.70 -13.11 4.53
C GLY A 600 -6.54 -14.05 3.66
N LEU A 601 -7.43 -13.50 2.83
CA LEU A 601 -8.28 -14.29 1.93
C LEU A 601 -7.51 -14.91 0.75
N GLY A 602 -6.31 -14.40 0.47
CA GLY A 602 -5.55 -14.76 -0.73
C GLY A 602 -6.25 -14.31 -2.02
N ALA A 603 -7.07 -13.26 -1.93
CA ALA A 603 -7.80 -12.69 -3.05
C ALA A 603 -7.66 -11.17 -3.01
N ARG A 604 -7.67 -10.56 -4.19
CA ARG A 604 -7.49 -9.12 -4.37
C ARG A 604 -8.60 -8.55 -5.22
N GLY A 605 -9.26 -7.51 -4.74
CA GLY A 605 -10.27 -6.80 -5.50
C GLY A 605 -9.72 -5.82 -6.52
N MET A 606 -10.62 -5.01 -7.07
CA MET A 606 -10.30 -3.98 -8.05
C MET A 606 -10.73 -2.60 -7.55
N PRO A 607 -10.08 -1.52 -8.01
CA PRO A 607 -10.59 -0.18 -7.81
C PRO A 607 -12.00 -0.04 -8.38
N GLU A 608 -12.95 0.41 -7.55
CA GLU A 608 -14.30 0.74 -8.02
C GLU A 608 -14.26 1.96 -8.96
N PRO A 609 -14.87 1.88 -10.16
CA PRO A 609 -14.96 3.02 -11.07
C PRO A 609 -15.75 4.19 -10.47
N LYS A 610 -15.45 5.40 -10.95
CA LYS A 610 -16.22 6.61 -10.62
C LYS A 610 -17.28 6.87 -11.67
N PHE A 611 -18.42 7.40 -11.26
CA PHE A 611 -19.41 7.92 -12.19
C PHE A 611 -18.78 9.05 -13.02
N ALA A 612 -18.97 9.02 -14.33
CA ALA A 612 -18.32 9.96 -15.25
C ALA A 612 -19.08 11.28 -15.43
N GLY A 613 -20.35 11.35 -14.99
CA GLY A 613 -21.21 12.53 -15.11
C GLY A 613 -21.30 13.42 -13.87
#